data_AF-A0A4V2QZM9-F1
#
_entry.id   AF-A0A4V2QZM9-F1
#
_cell.length_a   1.000
_cell.length_b   1.000
_cell.length_c   1.000
_cell.angle_alpha   90.00
_cell.angle_beta   90.00
_cell.angle_gamma   90.00
#
_symmetry.space_group_name_H-M   'P 1'
#
loop_
_entity.id
_entity.type
_entity.pdbx_description
1 polymer ?
#
loop_
_entity_poly.entity_id
_entity_poly.type
_entity_poly.pdbx_seq_one_letter_code
_entity_poly.pdbx_strand_id
1 'polypeptide(L)'
;MEGLFIILISIISFFALKYYELPQSPASSSISPIKKTVSNMNHNEIYHLLQASLPELKKQSIPQDSQDFAHFRDWMNEHHAYMGYVEIKEFYDNGIADSEVLKNAQVDTAALENKIGQDVHKVWDKYSEDDFENLSISEQMDLNLEIDYEVEKALFNNIKHAAEEKNLKLFVVNRENPYWFVLPNHPDHNQNIVNAFNQVFEDDGDTKLVIY
;
A
#
# COMPACT_ATOMS: atom_id res chain seq x y z
N MET A 1 -14.98 -5.27 -31.26
CA MET A 1 -14.80 -3.87 -30.84
C MET A 1 -13.61 -3.84 -29.90
N GLU A 2 -12.39 -3.89 -30.43
CA GLU A 2 -11.16 -4.07 -29.63
C GLU A 2 -10.15 -2.94 -29.86
N GLY A 3 -10.50 -1.92 -30.64
CA GLY A 3 -9.60 -0.84 -31.03
C GLY A 3 -9.74 0.49 -30.28
N LEU A 4 -10.72 0.63 -29.39
CA LEU A 4 -11.02 1.90 -28.71
C LEU A 4 -10.43 2.01 -27.29
N PHE A 5 -10.09 0.89 -26.65
CA PHE A 5 -9.53 0.86 -25.28
C PHE A 5 -8.08 1.38 -25.18
N ILE A 6 -7.29 1.30 -26.26
CA ILE A 6 -5.88 1.73 -26.26
C ILE A 6 -5.77 3.28 -26.33
N ILE A 7 -6.81 3.97 -26.79
CA ILE A 7 -6.77 5.42 -26.97
C ILE A 7 -7.00 6.15 -25.64
N LEU A 8 -7.82 5.61 -24.73
CA LEU A 8 -8.01 6.23 -23.40
C LEU A 8 -6.72 6.21 -22.57
N ILE A 9 -5.95 5.12 -22.61
CA ILE A 9 -4.66 5.00 -21.90
C ILE A 9 -3.64 6.02 -22.46
N SER A 10 -3.67 6.27 -23.77
CA SER A 10 -2.67 7.13 -24.43
C SER A 10 -2.87 8.63 -24.19
N ILE A 11 -4.09 9.09 -23.89
CA ILE A 11 -4.36 10.51 -23.63
C ILE A 11 -3.99 10.89 -22.19
N ILE A 12 -4.15 9.98 -21.23
CA ILE A 12 -3.83 10.22 -19.81
C ILE A 12 -2.31 10.38 -19.61
N SER A 13 -1.48 9.60 -20.32
CA SER A 13 -0.02 9.69 -20.21
C SER A 13 0.58 10.99 -20.78
N PHE A 14 -0.14 11.73 -21.64
CA PHE A 14 0.40 12.91 -22.30
C PHE A 14 0.32 14.19 -21.45
N PHE A 15 -0.55 14.25 -20.44
CA PHE A 15 -0.74 15.45 -19.62
C PHE A 15 0.04 15.46 -18.30
N ALA A 16 0.53 14.31 -17.81
CA ALA A 16 1.30 14.23 -16.58
C ALA A 16 2.75 14.77 -16.68
N LEU A 17 3.28 14.94 -17.90
CA LEU A 17 4.72 15.19 -18.12
C LEU A 17 5.12 16.66 -18.25
N LYS A 18 4.21 17.64 -18.06
CA LYS A 18 4.51 19.03 -18.46
C LYS A 18 4.49 20.12 -17.38
N TYR A 19 4.25 19.83 -16.11
CA TYR A 19 4.23 20.90 -15.09
C TYR A 19 4.83 20.48 -13.75
N TYR A 20 6.16 20.41 -13.70
CA TYR A 20 6.93 20.49 -12.46
C TYR A 20 8.03 21.54 -12.61
N GLU A 21 7.65 22.82 -12.64
CA GLU A 21 8.52 23.92 -12.23
C GLU A 21 7.67 25.01 -11.57
N LEU A 22 7.70 25.08 -10.24
CA LEU A 22 7.27 26.25 -9.47
C LEU A 22 8.45 26.79 -8.65
N PRO A 23 8.53 28.13 -8.46
CA PRO A 23 9.76 28.81 -8.08
C PRO A 23 10.03 28.78 -6.57
N GLN A 24 11.31 28.69 -6.23
CA GLN A 24 11.84 28.88 -4.88
C GLN A 24 11.95 30.37 -4.53
N SER A 25 11.48 30.77 -3.34
CA SER A 25 12.11 31.87 -2.59
C SER A 25 11.76 31.89 -1.10
N PRO A 26 12.62 32.51 -0.25
CA PRO A 26 12.90 32.03 1.10
C PRO A 26 12.27 32.88 2.20
N ALA A 27 12.10 32.29 3.38
CA ALA A 27 12.13 33.04 4.63
C ALA A 27 12.56 32.14 5.80
N SER A 28 13.72 32.48 6.38
CA SER A 28 14.21 31.94 7.64
C SER A 28 13.33 32.43 8.79
N SER A 29 12.95 31.54 9.70
CA SER A 29 12.72 31.94 11.09
C SER A 29 13.27 30.87 12.04
N SER A 30 14.20 31.32 12.87
CA SER A 30 14.89 30.57 13.90
C SER A 30 13.93 30.24 15.05
N ILE A 31 13.70 28.96 15.30
CA ILE A 31 13.10 28.47 16.55
C ILE A 31 14.13 27.53 17.20
N SER A 32 14.50 27.88 18.43
CA SER A 32 15.45 27.15 19.28
C SER A 32 15.08 25.67 19.40
N PRO A 33 16.06 24.74 19.43
CA PRO A 33 15.75 23.33 19.46
C PRO A 33 15.18 22.96 20.84
N ILE A 34 13.89 22.63 20.86
CA ILE A 34 13.31 21.83 21.93
C ILE A 34 14.12 20.53 21.95
N LYS A 35 14.81 20.29 23.06
CA LYS A 35 15.59 19.07 23.31
C LYS A 35 14.60 17.89 23.30
N LYS A 36 14.36 17.29 22.13
CA LYS A 36 13.71 15.97 22.00
C LYS A 36 14.51 15.05 22.92
N THR A 37 13.87 14.57 23.97
CA THR A 37 14.37 13.45 24.76
C THR A 37 14.48 12.30 23.77
N VAL A 38 15.69 12.05 23.27
CA VAL A 38 15.99 10.91 22.42
C VAL A 38 15.77 9.69 23.30
N SER A 39 14.58 9.08 23.22
CA SER A 39 14.47 7.68 23.62
C SER A 39 15.47 6.93 22.74
N ASN A 40 16.26 6.04 23.33
CA ASN A 40 17.08 5.12 22.54
C ASN A 40 16.11 4.30 21.68
N MET A 41 15.87 4.76 20.46
CA MET A 41 14.90 4.20 19.54
C MET A 41 15.51 2.92 18.98
N ASN A 42 14.92 1.77 19.30
CA ASN A 42 15.35 0.51 18.75
C ASN A 42 14.76 0.36 17.34
N HIS A 43 15.45 0.91 16.33
CA HIS A 43 15.00 0.84 14.93
C HIS A 43 14.84 -0.60 14.41
N ASN A 44 15.40 -1.57 15.13
CA ASN A 44 15.34 -2.98 14.76
C ASN A 44 14.14 -3.73 15.37
N GLU A 45 13.35 -3.07 16.23
CA GLU A 45 12.21 -3.71 16.91
C GLU A 45 11.19 -4.28 15.93
N ILE A 46 10.84 -3.52 14.88
CA ILE A 46 9.90 -3.96 13.83
C ILE A 46 10.37 -5.26 13.16
N TYR A 47 11.67 -5.38 12.87
CA TYR A 47 12.25 -6.57 12.25
C TYR A 47 12.14 -7.80 13.15
N HIS A 48 12.40 -7.64 14.45
CA HIS A 48 12.28 -8.73 15.41
C HIS A 48 10.83 -9.17 15.62
N LEU A 49 9.88 -8.22 15.64
CA LEU A 49 8.45 -8.52 15.74
C LEU A 49 7.97 -9.28 14.49
N LEU A 50 8.41 -8.88 13.30
CA LEU A 50 8.09 -9.57 12.06
C LEU A 50 8.73 -10.96 11.99
N GLN A 51 9.97 -11.12 12.44
CA GLN A 51 10.63 -12.44 12.56
C GLN A 51 9.92 -13.38 13.56
N ALA A 52 9.19 -12.85 14.53
CA ALA A 52 8.37 -13.66 15.42
C ALA A 52 7.09 -14.17 14.72
N SER A 53 6.51 -13.38 13.81
CA SER A 53 5.33 -13.74 13.01
C SER A 53 5.66 -14.59 11.78
N LEU A 54 6.82 -14.34 11.17
CA LEU A 54 7.32 -14.96 9.95
C LEU A 54 8.75 -15.49 10.21
N PRO A 55 8.91 -16.70 10.79
CA PRO A 55 10.20 -17.21 11.24
C PRO A 55 11.27 -17.34 10.16
N GLU A 56 10.87 -17.47 8.90
CA GLU A 56 11.77 -17.55 7.74
C GLU A 56 12.62 -16.28 7.58
N LEU A 57 12.10 -15.12 7.98
CA LEU A 57 12.84 -13.83 7.98
C LEU A 57 14.07 -13.84 8.92
N LYS A 58 14.22 -14.85 9.80
CA LYS A 58 15.42 -15.03 10.63
C LYS A 58 16.65 -15.47 9.84
N LYS A 59 16.45 -15.97 8.61
CA LYS A 59 17.54 -16.38 7.71
C LYS A 59 18.23 -15.17 7.07
N GLN A 60 17.56 -14.02 7.05
CA GLN A 60 17.99 -12.78 6.42
C GLN A 60 18.65 -11.86 7.45
N SER A 61 19.65 -11.09 7.03
CA SER A 61 20.26 -10.08 7.88
C SER A 61 19.35 -8.85 7.97
N ILE A 62 19.21 -8.25 9.15
CA ILE A 62 18.51 -6.97 9.29
C ILE A 62 19.30 -5.90 8.49
N PRO A 63 18.64 -5.07 7.67
CA PRO A 63 19.28 -4.02 6.89
C PRO A 63 20.11 -3.06 7.76
N GLN A 64 21.24 -2.57 7.22
CA GLN A 64 22.08 -1.59 7.93
C GLN A 64 21.37 -0.24 8.09
N ASP A 65 20.70 0.24 7.04
CA ASP A 65 19.87 1.45 7.08
C ASP A 65 18.42 1.06 7.38
N SER A 66 18.18 0.55 8.59
CA SER A 66 16.92 -0.08 8.99
C SER A 66 15.70 0.85 9.06
N GLN A 67 15.91 2.16 8.92
CA GLN A 67 14.87 3.18 8.83
C GLN A 67 14.44 3.48 7.39
N ASP A 68 15.16 2.99 6.38
CA ASP A 68 14.77 3.18 4.99
C ASP A 68 13.67 2.17 4.63
N PHE A 69 12.49 2.68 4.24
CA PHE A 69 11.36 1.85 3.87
C PHE A 69 11.64 0.99 2.62
N ALA A 70 12.47 1.46 1.68
CA ALA A 70 12.85 0.66 0.52
C ALA A 70 13.65 -0.57 0.95
N HIS A 71 14.59 -0.41 1.89
CA HIS A 71 15.32 -1.54 2.46
C HIS A 71 14.43 -2.47 3.29
N PHE A 72 13.43 -1.93 4.00
CA PHE A 72 12.43 -2.74 4.69
C PHE A 72 11.61 -3.60 3.72
N ARG A 73 11.11 -3.01 2.63
CA ARG A 73 10.39 -3.73 1.56
C ARG A 73 11.27 -4.82 0.96
N ASP A 74 12.51 -4.49 0.61
CA ASP A 74 13.44 -5.42 -0.02
C ASP A 74 13.76 -6.58 0.93
N TRP A 75 13.95 -6.30 2.23
CA TRP A 75 14.13 -7.33 3.25
C TRP A 75 12.88 -8.21 3.42
N MET A 76 11.68 -7.65 3.43
CA MET A 76 10.45 -8.45 3.49
C MET A 76 10.31 -9.38 2.29
N ASN A 77 10.93 -9.05 1.15
CA ASN A 77 10.76 -9.79 -0.10
C ASN A 77 12.01 -10.52 -0.61
N GLU A 78 13.09 -10.60 0.18
CA GLU A 78 14.40 -11.12 -0.27
C GLU A 78 14.35 -12.59 -0.72
N HIS A 79 13.58 -13.44 -0.02
CA HIS A 79 13.44 -14.87 -0.36
C HIS A 79 12.02 -15.30 -0.74
N HIS A 80 11.02 -14.57 -0.27
CA HIS A 80 9.60 -14.89 -0.46
C HIS A 80 8.82 -13.59 -0.63
N ALA A 81 7.74 -13.60 -1.42
CA ALA A 81 6.87 -12.43 -1.53
C ALA A 81 5.95 -12.34 -0.30
N TYR A 82 6.42 -11.72 0.78
CA TYR A 82 5.61 -11.46 1.99
C TYR A 82 4.83 -10.15 1.90
N MET A 83 5.33 -9.18 1.14
CA MET A 83 4.75 -7.85 1.01
C MET A 83 4.37 -7.58 -0.45
N GLY A 84 3.08 -7.38 -0.70
CA GLY A 84 2.54 -6.97 -1.99
C GLY A 84 2.63 -5.45 -2.16
N TYR A 85 2.80 -5.03 -3.41
CA TYR A 85 2.66 -3.66 -3.87
C TYR A 85 1.41 -3.58 -4.74
N VAL A 86 0.72 -2.46 -4.74
CA VAL A 86 -0.35 -2.23 -5.72
C VAL A 86 -0.32 -0.78 -6.18
N GLU A 87 -0.38 -0.61 -7.50
CA GLU A 87 -0.80 0.63 -8.12
C GLU A 87 -2.30 0.55 -8.34
N ILE A 88 -3.09 1.43 -7.71
CA ILE A 88 -4.57 1.32 -7.70
C ILE A 88 -5.15 1.34 -9.13
N LYS A 89 -4.52 2.09 -10.03
CA LYS A 89 -4.88 2.15 -11.46
C LYS A 89 -4.61 0.84 -12.20
N GLU A 90 -3.69 0.03 -11.70
CA GLU A 90 -3.31 -1.28 -12.22
C GLU A 90 -3.59 -2.38 -11.18
N PHE A 91 -4.76 -2.30 -10.50
CA PHE A 91 -5.11 -3.17 -9.37
C PHE A 91 -5.00 -4.69 -9.63
N TYR A 92 -4.94 -5.12 -10.89
CA TYR A 92 -4.75 -6.53 -11.28
C TYR A 92 -3.34 -7.03 -10.95
N ASP A 93 -2.34 -6.14 -10.88
CA ASP A 93 -1.00 -6.43 -10.37
C ASP A 93 -0.91 -6.01 -8.90
N ASN A 94 -1.46 -6.85 -8.03
CA ASN A 94 -1.58 -6.57 -6.59
C ASN A 94 -0.77 -7.53 -5.70
N GLY A 95 -0.01 -8.46 -6.29
CA GLY A 95 0.83 -9.42 -5.55
C GLY A 95 0.10 -10.56 -4.84
N ILE A 96 -1.22 -10.73 -4.99
CA ILE A 96 -1.99 -11.82 -4.35
C ILE A 96 -1.53 -13.18 -4.87
N ALA A 97 -1.39 -13.34 -6.18
CA ALA A 97 -0.89 -14.57 -6.79
C ALA A 97 0.48 -15.01 -6.25
N ASP A 98 1.31 -14.07 -5.78
CA ASP A 98 2.66 -14.37 -5.30
C ASP A 98 2.78 -14.51 -3.80
N SER A 99 1.83 -13.98 -3.03
CA SER A 99 1.86 -13.95 -1.57
C SER A 99 2.16 -15.31 -0.92
N GLU A 100 3.32 -15.42 -0.30
CA GLU A 100 3.78 -16.63 0.38
C GLU A 100 2.86 -17.02 1.54
N VAL A 101 2.36 -16.02 2.29
CA VAL A 101 1.49 -16.28 3.46
C VAL A 101 0.12 -16.79 3.02
N LEU A 102 -0.48 -16.22 1.97
CA LEU A 102 -1.78 -16.67 1.47
C LEU A 102 -1.67 -18.09 0.87
N LYS A 103 -0.60 -18.38 0.13
CA LYS A 103 -0.30 -19.72 -0.39
C LYS A 103 -0.17 -20.75 0.73
N ASN A 104 0.61 -20.46 1.76
CA ASN A 104 0.79 -21.34 2.91
C ASN A 104 -0.49 -21.54 3.72
N ALA A 105 -1.36 -20.53 3.77
CA ALA A 105 -2.70 -20.64 4.35
C ALA A 105 -3.72 -21.36 3.46
N GLN A 106 -3.32 -21.82 2.26
CA GLN A 106 -4.17 -22.47 1.27
C GLN A 106 -5.38 -21.60 0.90
N VAL A 107 -5.16 -20.31 0.70
CA VAL A 107 -6.13 -19.40 0.09
C VAL A 107 -6.15 -19.65 -1.41
N ASP A 108 -7.33 -19.75 -2.00
CA ASP A 108 -7.49 -19.81 -3.46
C ASP A 108 -7.26 -18.40 -4.04
N THR A 109 -6.01 -18.11 -4.39
CA THR A 109 -5.59 -16.78 -4.86
C THR A 109 -6.22 -16.42 -6.20
N ALA A 110 -6.45 -17.39 -7.09
CA ALA A 110 -7.09 -17.16 -8.37
C ALA A 110 -8.58 -16.81 -8.20
N ALA A 111 -9.29 -17.51 -7.30
CA ALA A 111 -10.67 -17.17 -6.98
C ALA A 111 -10.78 -15.79 -6.31
N LEU A 112 -9.83 -15.44 -5.43
CA LEU A 112 -9.75 -14.13 -4.79
C LEU A 112 -9.53 -13.01 -5.82
N GLU A 113 -8.57 -13.15 -6.73
CA GLU A 113 -8.30 -12.16 -7.79
C GLU A 113 -9.51 -11.97 -8.71
N ASN A 114 -10.17 -13.06 -9.12
CA ASN A 114 -11.40 -12.98 -9.90
C ASN A 114 -12.51 -12.22 -9.15
N LYS A 115 -12.66 -12.47 -7.84
CA LYS A 115 -13.66 -11.79 -7.01
C LYS A 115 -13.36 -10.30 -6.86
N ILE A 116 -12.09 -9.92 -6.67
CA ILE A 116 -11.64 -8.52 -6.66
C ILE A 116 -11.95 -7.87 -8.01
N GLY A 117 -11.60 -8.52 -9.12
CA GLY A 117 -11.91 -8.05 -10.46
C GLY A 117 -13.41 -7.76 -10.61
N GLN A 118 -14.29 -8.68 -10.23
CA GLN A 118 -15.73 -8.49 -10.30
C GLN A 118 -16.23 -7.30 -9.45
N ASP A 119 -15.67 -7.09 -8.26
CA ASP A 119 -16.09 -5.98 -7.40
C ASP A 119 -15.54 -4.63 -7.86
N VAL A 120 -14.32 -4.58 -8.38
CA VAL A 120 -13.74 -3.37 -8.99
C VAL A 120 -14.52 -2.98 -10.25
N HIS A 121 -14.91 -3.94 -11.10
CA HIS A 121 -15.75 -3.64 -12.27
C HIS A 121 -17.09 -3.02 -11.86
N LYS A 122 -17.70 -3.46 -10.74
CA LYS A 122 -18.92 -2.81 -10.21
C LYS A 122 -18.68 -1.38 -9.74
N VAL A 123 -17.46 -1.00 -9.35
CA VAL A 123 -17.13 0.39 -9.04
C VAL A 123 -17.18 1.21 -10.32
N TRP A 124 -16.53 0.73 -11.38
CA TRP A 124 -16.50 1.41 -12.67
C TRP A 124 -17.87 1.48 -13.35
N ASP A 125 -18.68 0.42 -13.24
CA ASP A 125 -20.05 0.39 -13.80
C ASP A 125 -20.99 1.46 -13.21
N LYS A 126 -20.61 2.12 -12.09
CA LYS A 126 -21.36 3.25 -11.52
C LYS A 126 -21.22 4.53 -12.35
N TYR A 127 -20.19 4.61 -13.19
CA TYR A 127 -19.81 5.82 -13.91
C TYR A 127 -19.80 5.55 -15.42
N SER A 128 -20.38 6.47 -16.19
CA SER A 128 -20.42 6.43 -17.65
C SER A 128 -19.49 7.48 -18.25
N GLU A 129 -19.09 7.32 -19.51
CA GLU A 129 -18.28 8.34 -20.21
C GLU A 129 -18.97 9.71 -20.20
N ASP A 130 -20.30 9.74 -20.35
CA ASP A 130 -21.13 10.95 -20.27
C ASP A 130 -21.02 11.65 -18.90
N ASP A 131 -20.81 10.89 -17.81
CA ASP A 131 -20.61 11.46 -16.48
C ASP A 131 -19.28 12.21 -16.39
N PHE A 132 -18.26 11.84 -17.16
CA PHE A 132 -16.96 12.51 -17.18
C PHE A 132 -16.91 13.69 -18.16
N GLU A 133 -17.51 13.56 -19.35
CA GLU A 133 -17.42 14.57 -20.41
C GLU A 133 -18.06 15.91 -20.02
N ASN A 134 -19.05 15.88 -19.13
CA ASN A 134 -19.78 17.08 -18.69
C ASN A 134 -19.11 17.79 -17.50
N LEU A 135 -18.03 17.23 -16.94
CA LEU A 135 -17.34 17.76 -15.77
C LEU A 135 -16.18 18.68 -16.16
N SER A 136 -15.95 19.71 -15.35
CA SER A 136 -14.70 20.47 -15.39
C SER A 136 -13.50 19.61 -14.98
N ILE A 137 -12.28 20.07 -15.30
CA ILE A 137 -11.04 19.36 -14.95
C ILE A 137 -10.95 19.08 -13.43
N SER A 138 -11.32 20.04 -12.58
CA SER A 138 -11.30 19.83 -11.12
C SER A 138 -12.30 18.78 -10.66
N GLU A 139 -13.50 18.76 -11.25
CA GLU A 139 -14.52 17.76 -10.90
C GLU A 139 -14.11 16.37 -11.38
N GLN A 140 -13.45 16.25 -12.55
CA GLN A 140 -12.89 14.99 -13.00
C GLN A 140 -11.77 14.49 -12.07
N MET A 141 -10.95 15.39 -11.52
CA MET A 141 -9.92 15.03 -10.53
C MET A 141 -10.54 14.50 -9.24
N ASP A 142 -11.54 15.20 -8.69
CA ASP A 142 -12.25 14.76 -7.47
C ASP A 142 -12.93 13.41 -7.68
N LEU A 143 -13.56 13.20 -8.84
CA LEU A 143 -14.20 11.94 -9.19
C LEU A 143 -13.19 10.79 -9.32
N ASN A 144 -12.03 11.03 -9.94
CA ASN A 144 -10.97 10.02 -10.03
C ASN A 144 -10.44 9.62 -8.65
N LEU A 145 -10.29 10.58 -7.72
CA LEU A 145 -9.89 10.29 -6.35
C LEU A 145 -10.94 9.42 -5.62
N GLU A 146 -12.23 9.68 -5.85
CA GLU A 146 -13.31 8.85 -5.30
C GLU A 146 -13.29 7.42 -5.87
N ILE A 147 -13.07 7.28 -7.18
CA ILE A 147 -12.97 5.98 -7.84
C ILE A 147 -11.77 5.21 -7.31
N ASP A 148 -10.58 5.82 -7.24
CA ASP A 148 -9.37 5.19 -6.73
C ASP A 148 -9.61 4.68 -5.28
N TYR A 149 -10.28 5.48 -4.44
CA TYR A 149 -10.63 5.08 -3.08
C TYR A 149 -11.62 3.89 -3.03
N GLU A 150 -12.61 3.85 -3.91
CA GLU A 150 -13.56 2.73 -3.99
C GLU A 150 -12.91 1.45 -4.55
N VAL A 151 -11.96 1.57 -5.49
CA VAL A 151 -11.15 0.45 -5.99
C VAL A 151 -10.26 -0.09 -4.87
N GLU A 152 -9.56 0.79 -4.14
CA GLU A 152 -8.76 0.41 -2.98
C GLU A 152 -9.59 -0.36 -1.94
N LYS A 153 -10.78 0.14 -1.61
CA LYS A 153 -11.72 -0.56 -0.73
C LYS A 153 -12.11 -1.93 -1.27
N ALA A 154 -12.48 -2.02 -2.55
CA ALA A 154 -12.88 -3.29 -3.14
C ALA A 154 -11.74 -4.32 -3.06
N LEU A 155 -10.51 -3.90 -3.35
CA LEU A 155 -9.30 -4.70 -3.24
C LEU A 155 -9.07 -5.19 -1.80
N PHE A 156 -8.84 -4.26 -0.87
CA PHE A 156 -8.42 -4.63 0.48
C PHE A 156 -9.53 -5.28 1.32
N ASN A 157 -10.81 -4.96 1.09
CA ASN A 157 -11.90 -5.69 1.75
C ASN A 157 -11.95 -7.16 1.35
N ASN A 158 -11.72 -7.48 0.07
CA ASN A 158 -11.71 -8.87 -0.38
C ASN A 158 -10.47 -9.61 0.16
N ILE A 159 -9.28 -8.99 0.14
CA ILE A 159 -8.07 -9.57 0.76
C ILE A 159 -8.31 -9.82 2.25
N LYS A 160 -8.87 -8.84 2.96
CA LYS A 160 -9.20 -8.96 4.38
C LYS A 160 -10.13 -10.13 4.67
N HIS A 161 -11.24 -10.25 3.93
CA HIS A 161 -12.18 -11.36 4.13
C HIS A 161 -11.49 -12.72 3.94
N ALA A 162 -10.72 -12.88 2.86
CA ALA A 162 -9.99 -14.12 2.61
C ALA A 162 -8.93 -14.43 3.68
N ALA A 163 -8.26 -13.41 4.21
CA ALA A 163 -7.30 -13.55 5.30
C ALA A 163 -7.96 -13.93 6.63
N GLU A 164 -9.09 -13.30 6.98
CA GLU A 164 -9.80 -13.55 8.25
C GLU A 164 -10.36 -14.97 8.32
N GLU A 165 -10.81 -15.55 7.20
CA GLU A 165 -11.20 -16.97 7.12
C GLU A 165 -10.07 -17.96 7.51
N LYS A 166 -8.82 -17.49 7.43
CA LYS A 166 -7.62 -18.28 7.78
C LYS A 166 -6.98 -17.84 9.10
N ASN A 167 -7.68 -17.07 9.92
CA ASN A 167 -7.16 -16.47 11.16
C ASN A 167 -5.88 -15.64 10.92
N LEU A 168 -5.83 -14.94 9.78
CA LEU A 168 -4.82 -13.95 9.46
C LEU A 168 -5.40 -12.54 9.60
N LYS A 169 -4.53 -11.55 9.63
CA LYS A 169 -4.89 -10.12 9.65
C LYS A 169 -4.16 -9.38 8.54
N LEU A 170 -4.89 -8.52 7.83
CA LEU A 170 -4.36 -7.65 6.78
C LEU A 170 -3.75 -6.38 7.38
N PHE A 171 -2.55 -6.07 6.91
CA PHE A 171 -1.83 -4.85 7.19
C PHE A 171 -1.62 -4.09 5.88
N VAL A 172 -1.82 -2.77 5.92
CA VAL A 172 -1.64 -1.89 4.76
C VAL A 172 -0.71 -0.75 5.17
N VAL A 173 0.34 -0.54 4.37
CA VAL A 173 1.17 0.66 4.43
C VAL A 173 0.53 1.69 3.52
N ASN A 174 -0.10 2.69 4.11
CA ASN A 174 -0.68 3.82 3.40
C ASN A 174 0.46 4.68 2.85
N ARG A 175 0.48 4.80 1.52
CA ARG A 175 1.28 5.71 0.69
C ARG A 175 0.44 6.01 -0.55
N GLU A 176 0.94 6.85 -1.48
CA GLU A 176 0.28 7.08 -2.78
C GLU A 176 -0.06 5.77 -3.49
N ASN A 177 0.90 4.84 -3.56
CA ASN A 177 0.69 3.46 -3.98
C ASN A 177 0.93 2.54 -2.77
N PRO A 178 -0.12 1.88 -2.26
CA PRO A 178 -0.03 1.17 -1.00
C PRO A 178 0.75 -0.14 -1.15
N TYR A 179 1.32 -0.55 -0.01
CA TYR A 179 1.85 -1.89 0.16
C TYR A 179 0.98 -2.64 1.16
N TRP A 180 0.96 -3.96 1.08
CA TRP A 180 0.18 -4.77 2.01
C TRP A 180 0.87 -6.07 2.33
N PHE A 181 0.53 -6.65 3.48
CA PHE A 181 0.95 -8.00 3.86
C PHE A 181 -0.06 -8.57 4.85
N VAL A 182 -0.02 -9.88 5.06
CA VAL A 182 -0.88 -10.56 6.03
C VAL A 182 -0.03 -11.31 7.05
N LEU A 183 -0.45 -11.30 8.31
CA LEU A 183 0.22 -12.04 9.40
C LEU A 183 -0.81 -12.84 10.21
N PRO A 184 -0.39 -13.83 11.01
CA PRO A 184 -1.25 -14.46 12.00
C PRO A 184 -1.98 -13.45 12.89
N ASN A 185 -3.23 -13.75 13.24
CA ASN A 185 -4.05 -12.87 14.06
C ASN A 185 -3.69 -12.99 15.56
N HIS A 186 -2.70 -12.22 15.99
CA HIS A 186 -2.29 -12.08 17.40
C HIS A 186 -2.42 -10.62 17.82
N PRO A 187 -3.59 -10.17 18.33
CA PRO A 187 -3.93 -8.74 18.46
C PRO A 187 -2.86 -7.87 19.12
N ASP A 188 -2.35 -8.26 20.28
CA ASP A 188 -1.34 -7.47 21.01
C ASP A 188 -0.01 -7.38 20.25
N HIS A 189 0.42 -8.49 19.66
CA HIS A 189 1.64 -8.55 18.85
C HIS A 189 1.49 -7.74 17.54
N ASN A 190 0.33 -7.83 16.91
CA ASN A 190 0.00 -7.10 15.70
C ASN A 190 -0.02 -5.58 15.97
N GLN A 191 -0.54 -5.16 17.13
CA GLN A 191 -0.48 -3.75 17.52
C GLN A 191 0.95 -3.29 17.78
N ASN A 192 1.80 -4.13 18.38
CA ASN A 192 3.22 -3.79 18.57
C ASN A 192 3.94 -3.61 17.23
N ILE A 193 3.63 -4.43 16.22
CA ILE A 193 4.14 -4.28 14.85
C ILE A 193 3.74 -2.91 14.28
N VAL A 194 2.46 -2.54 14.38
CA VAL A 194 1.97 -1.23 13.91
C VAL A 194 2.71 -0.08 14.59
N ASN A 195 2.85 -0.14 15.92
CA ASN A 195 3.50 0.90 16.70
C ASN A 195 4.98 1.03 16.33
N ALA A 196 5.70 -0.10 16.25
CA ALA A 196 7.12 -0.11 15.91
C ALA A 196 7.37 0.37 14.48
N PHE A 197 6.55 -0.06 13.51
CA PHE A 197 6.64 0.42 12.13
C PHE A 197 6.46 1.95 12.07
N ASN A 198 5.37 2.45 12.65
CA ASN A 198 5.03 3.87 12.59
C ASN A 198 6.00 4.76 13.37
N GLN A 199 6.79 4.19 14.27
CA GLN A 199 7.87 4.90 14.96
C GLN A 199 9.16 4.95 14.14
N VAL A 200 9.44 3.91 13.35
CA VAL A 200 10.69 3.78 12.57
C VAL A 200 10.60 4.48 11.22
N PHE A 201 9.46 4.38 10.54
CA PHE A 201 9.24 4.90 9.19
C PHE A 201 8.34 6.15 9.18
N GLU A 202 8.31 6.90 10.29
CA GLU A 202 7.54 8.15 10.38
C GLU A 202 8.09 9.17 9.37
N ASP A 203 7.33 9.41 8.29
CA ASP A 203 7.70 10.31 7.20
C ASP A 203 6.61 11.37 7.00
N ASP A 204 6.47 12.29 7.97
CA ASP A 204 5.48 13.38 8.00
C ASP A 204 4.01 12.98 7.72
N GLY A 205 3.67 11.69 7.85
CA GLY A 205 2.35 11.11 7.61
C GLY A 205 2.20 10.36 6.28
N ASP A 206 3.20 10.41 5.39
CA ASP A 206 3.15 9.83 4.04
C ASP A 206 3.43 8.32 4.01
N THR A 207 3.94 7.78 5.11
CA THR A 207 4.15 6.34 5.28
C THR A 207 3.60 5.90 6.63
N LYS A 208 2.47 5.17 6.61
CA LYS A 208 1.82 4.70 7.83
C LYS A 208 1.28 3.29 7.68
N LEU A 209 1.66 2.41 8.60
CA LEU A 209 1.09 1.07 8.71
C LEU A 209 -0.21 1.11 9.52
N VAL A 210 -1.23 0.46 9.00
CA VAL A 210 -2.52 0.23 9.66
C VAL A 210 -2.91 -1.25 9.58
N ILE A 211 -3.70 -1.70 10.55
CA ILE A 211 -4.45 -2.96 10.42
C ILE A 211 -5.77 -2.61 9.74
N TYR A 212 -6.04 -3.26 8.60
CA TYR A 212 -7.20 -2.99 7.75
C TYR A 212 -8.45 -3.79 8.18
#